data_AF-V4K6E4-F1
#
_entry.id   AF-V4K6E4-F1
#
_cell.length_a   1.000
_cell.length_b   1.000
_cell.length_c   1.000
_cell.angle_alpha   90.00
_cell.angle_beta   90.00
_cell.angle_gamma   90.00
#
_symmetry.space_group_name_H-M   'P 1'
#
loop_
_entity.id
_entity.type
_entity.pdbx_description
1 polymer ?
#
loop_
_entity_poly.entity_id
_entity_poly.type
_entity_poly.pdbx_seq_one_letter_code
_entity_poly.pdbx_strand_id
1 'polypeptide(L)'
;RCNEGRWLPTTARLGFGKDKFNKGTTYKPVWLYNSSEFGLDNVTTCEVFDFSTNARRQLVPASPCRILAYQRPVYFDGSLYWLTECQETKVVSFHLYSETFQVISNKAPFPHLPDHCNVTMCVLDNRLCVSQIFWPTQVIWSFDSSSGCWTEMCSIDLTETVSW
;
A
#
# COMPACT_ATOMS: atom_id res chain seq x y z
N ARG A 1 12.15 -15.12 -10.95
CA ARG A 1 13.30 -15.29 -10.02
C ARG A 1 13.99 -13.95 -9.89
N CYS A 2 13.72 -13.18 -8.84
CA CYS A 2 14.48 -11.96 -8.57
C CYS A 2 15.81 -12.34 -7.92
N ASN A 3 16.88 -11.75 -8.43
CA ASN A 3 18.27 -12.06 -8.10
C ASN A 3 18.59 -11.90 -6.60
N GLU A 4 19.24 -12.92 -6.04
CA GLU A 4 19.96 -12.87 -4.77
C GLU A 4 21.25 -12.05 -4.96
N GLY A 5 21.14 -10.73 -4.78
CA GLY A 5 22.28 -9.84 -4.67
C GLY A 5 22.20 -9.08 -3.35
N ARG A 6 23.14 -9.34 -2.44
CA ARG A 6 23.33 -8.63 -1.16
C ARG A 6 23.18 -7.11 -1.33
N TRP A 7 22.02 -6.61 -0.94
CA TRP A 7 21.76 -5.22 -0.57
C TRP A 7 20.77 -5.30 0.60
N LEU A 8 21.08 -4.65 1.73
CA LEU A 8 20.11 -4.49 2.83
C LEU A 8 18.81 -3.97 2.21
N PRO A 9 17.69 -4.73 2.20
CA PRO A 9 16.55 -4.30 1.42
C PRO A 9 15.90 -3.15 2.18
N THR A 10 15.82 -1.99 1.54
CA THR A 10 14.99 -0.87 1.98
C THR A 10 13.52 -1.29 1.82
N THR A 11 13.05 -2.11 2.74
CA THR A 11 11.65 -2.57 2.84
C THR A 11 10.70 -1.39 3.09
N ALA A 12 11.21 -0.32 3.70
CA ALA A 12 10.54 0.95 3.87
C ALA A 12 10.43 1.72 2.55
N ARG A 13 9.28 1.63 1.88
CA ARG A 13 8.94 2.49 0.74
C ARG A 13 8.35 3.81 1.23
N LEU A 14 8.86 4.93 0.69
CA LEU A 14 8.31 6.26 0.95
C LEU A 14 6.91 6.38 0.32
N GLY A 15 5.92 6.67 1.16
CA GLY A 15 4.63 7.21 0.77
C GLY A 15 4.64 8.73 0.80
N PHE A 16 3.93 9.34 -0.14
CA PHE A 16 3.87 10.78 -0.27
C PHE A 16 2.47 11.18 -0.71
N GLY A 17 1.86 12.11 0.01
CA GLY A 17 0.51 12.55 -0.27
C GLY A 17 0.25 13.96 0.24
N LYS A 18 -0.84 14.55 -0.26
CA LYS A 18 -1.30 15.87 0.16
C LYS A 18 -2.27 15.73 1.33
N ASP A 19 -2.01 16.44 2.41
CA ASP A 19 -3.00 16.68 3.46
C ASP A 19 -4.01 17.71 2.94
N LYS A 20 -5.25 17.25 2.70
CA LYS A 20 -6.30 18.07 2.08
C LYS A 20 -7.06 18.94 3.09
N PHE A 21 -6.94 18.68 4.38
CA PHE A 21 -7.81 19.28 5.40
C PHE A 21 -7.13 20.41 6.20
N ASN A 22 -5.81 20.53 6.10
CA ASN A 22 -5.10 21.68 6.65
C ASN A 22 -5.25 22.93 5.77
N LYS A 23 -5.60 24.07 6.40
CA LYS A 23 -5.81 25.37 5.74
C LYS A 23 -4.59 25.87 4.97
N GLY A 24 -3.39 25.43 5.36
CA GLY A 24 -2.22 25.42 4.50
C GLY A 24 -2.05 23.99 3.95
N THR A 25 -2.19 23.80 2.64
CA THR A 25 -1.89 22.52 2.01
C THR A 25 -0.46 22.12 2.33
N THR A 26 -0.26 21.05 3.09
CA THR A 26 1.05 20.45 3.33
C THR A 26 1.09 19.07 2.71
N TYR A 27 2.26 18.70 2.18
CA TYR A 27 2.52 17.33 1.76
C TYR A 27 3.18 16.59 2.92
N LYS A 28 2.86 15.32 3.09
CA LYS A 28 3.42 14.48 4.16
C LYS A 28 4.17 13.29 3.55
N PRO A 29 5.50 13.28 3.64
CA PRO A 29 6.32 12.08 3.43
C PRO A 29 6.13 11.13 4.64
N VAL A 30 5.80 9.88 4.36
CA VAL A 30 5.50 8.84 5.36
C VAL A 30 6.29 7.58 5.02
N TRP A 31 6.99 7.02 6.00
CA TRP A 31 7.60 5.69 5.91
C TRP A 31 6.83 4.74 6.83
N LEU A 32 6.41 3.62 6.27
CA LEU A 32 5.84 2.51 7.02
C LEU A 32 6.63 1.25 6.65
N TYR A 33 7.06 0.50 7.65
CA TYR A 33 7.86 -0.71 7.46
C TYR A 33 7.62 -1.73 8.57
N ASN A 34 7.87 -3.00 8.27
CA ASN A 34 7.70 -4.07 9.26
C ASN A 34 8.87 -4.03 10.25
N SER A 35 8.56 -3.87 11.53
CA SER A 35 9.54 -3.67 12.60
C SER A 35 10.52 -4.84 12.75
N SER A 36 10.07 -6.08 12.51
CA SER A 36 10.91 -7.28 12.60
C SER A 36 12.12 -7.26 11.66
N GLU A 37 12.01 -6.58 10.51
CA GLU A 37 13.10 -6.46 9.53
C GLU A 37 14.27 -5.61 10.07
N PHE A 38 14.02 -4.87 11.16
CA PHE A 38 14.96 -4.00 11.84
C PHE A 38 15.22 -4.43 13.30
N GLY A 39 14.77 -5.63 13.69
CA GLY A 39 14.96 -6.15 15.06
C GLY A 39 14.18 -5.40 16.14
N LEU A 40 13.04 -4.78 15.78
CA LEU A 40 12.16 -4.06 16.71
C LEU A 40 10.95 -4.93 17.09
N ASP A 41 10.46 -4.78 18.34
CA ASP A 41 9.39 -5.62 18.91
C ASP A 41 7.96 -5.26 18.47
N ASN A 42 7.77 -4.08 17.88
CA ASN A 42 6.45 -3.65 17.38
C ASN A 42 6.02 -4.46 16.14
N VAL A 43 4.76 -4.32 15.72
CA VAL A 43 4.29 -4.94 14.46
C VAL A 43 4.84 -4.18 13.25
N THR A 44 4.66 -2.86 13.24
CA THR A 44 5.22 -1.95 12.25
C THR A 44 5.76 -0.69 12.92
N THR A 45 6.64 0.01 12.21
CA THR A 45 7.11 1.35 12.58
C THR A 45 6.64 2.33 11.52
N CYS A 46 6.02 3.43 11.95
CA CYS A 46 5.59 4.52 11.09
C CYS A 46 6.37 5.79 11.45
N GLU A 47 6.90 6.48 10.44
CA GLU A 47 7.60 7.74 10.58
C GLU A 47 7.02 8.77 9.62
N VAL A 48 6.72 9.96 10.14
CA VAL A 48 6.18 11.08 9.37
C VAL A 48 7.22 12.20 9.38
N PHE A 49 7.51 12.74 8.19
CA PHE A 49 8.35 13.93 8.08
C PHE A 49 7.48 15.18 8.02
N ASP A 50 7.83 16.16 8.84
CA ASP A 50 7.17 17.44 8.91
C ASP A 50 8.07 18.51 8.29
N PHE A 51 7.65 19.07 7.16
CA PHE A 51 8.38 20.14 6.49
C PHE A 51 8.46 21.44 7.30
N SER A 52 7.52 21.68 8.22
CA SER A 52 7.51 22.90 9.02
C SER A 52 8.60 22.90 10.09
N THR A 53 8.87 21.74 10.68
CA THR A 53 9.93 21.53 11.67
C THR A 53 11.21 20.95 11.07
N ASN A 54 11.18 20.60 9.78
CA ASN A 54 12.26 19.93 9.05
C ASN A 54 12.77 18.68 9.79
N ALA A 55 11.86 17.95 10.42
CA ALA A 55 12.18 16.84 11.30
C ALA A 55 11.30 15.62 10.99
N ARG A 56 11.86 14.45 11.27
CA ARG A 56 11.14 13.18 11.25
C ARG A 56 10.71 12.83 12.67
N ARG A 57 9.48 12.37 12.83
CA ARG A 57 9.01 11.78 14.08
C ARG A 57 8.39 10.42 13.86
N GLN A 58 8.55 9.56 14.85
CA GLN A 58 7.85 8.28 14.91
C GLN A 58 6.40 8.52 15.32
N LEU A 59 5.47 7.82 14.68
CA LEU A 59 4.06 7.81 15.03
C LEU A 59 3.74 6.57 15.87
N VAL A 60 3.01 6.79 16.97
CA VAL A 60 2.54 5.72 17.86
C VAL A 60 1.06 5.96 18.20
N PRO A 61 0.17 4.96 17.99
CA PRO A 61 0.45 3.65 17.42
C PRO A 61 0.69 3.70 15.90
N ALA A 62 1.51 2.76 15.40
CA ALA A 62 1.69 2.52 13.97
C ALA A 62 0.61 1.55 13.43
N SER A 63 0.76 1.06 12.20
CA SER A 63 -0.17 0.08 11.62
C SER A 63 -0.23 -1.19 12.50
N PRO A 64 -1.43 -1.68 12.85
CA PRO A 64 -1.58 -2.92 13.62
C PRO A 64 -1.33 -4.17 12.77
N CYS A 65 -1.13 -4.02 11.47
CA CYS A 65 -0.89 -5.13 10.53
C CYS A 65 0.45 -4.93 9.84
N ARG A 66 1.20 -6.02 9.70
CA ARG A 66 2.38 -6.08 8.83
C ARG A 66 1.99 -5.75 7.39
N ILE A 67 2.77 -4.91 6.74
CA ILE A 67 2.55 -4.53 5.35
C ILE A 67 3.27 -5.49 4.41
N LEU A 68 2.75 -5.64 3.20
CA LEU A 68 3.43 -6.34 2.12
C LEU A 68 4.70 -5.58 1.77
N ALA A 69 5.85 -6.13 2.17
CA ALA A 69 7.14 -5.48 1.93
C ALA A 69 7.34 -5.20 0.43
N TYR A 70 8.19 -4.22 0.12
CA TYR A 70 8.58 -3.79 -1.23
C TYR A 70 7.53 -3.05 -2.07
N GLN A 71 6.24 -3.17 -1.73
CA GLN A 71 5.16 -2.43 -2.39
C GLN A 71 5.21 -0.95 -2.02
N ARG A 72 5.03 -0.06 -3.01
CA ARG A 72 4.90 1.37 -2.74
C ARG A 72 3.46 1.66 -2.31
N PRO A 73 3.25 2.46 -1.25
CA PRO A 73 1.91 2.89 -0.93
C PRO A 73 1.32 3.76 -2.03
N VAL A 74 0.01 3.70 -2.14
CA VAL A 74 -0.77 4.54 -3.06
C VAL A 74 -1.40 5.67 -2.29
N TYR A 75 -1.22 6.90 -2.76
CA TYR A 75 -1.97 8.05 -2.28
C TYR A 75 -3.28 8.17 -3.04
N PHE A 76 -4.39 8.19 -2.30
CA PHE A 76 -5.73 8.42 -2.83
C PHE A 76 -6.57 9.13 -1.75
N ASP A 77 -7.55 9.95 -2.15
CA ASP A 77 -8.49 10.69 -1.29
C ASP A 77 -7.96 11.59 -0.15
N GLY A 78 -6.67 11.58 0.21
CA GLY A 78 -6.18 12.18 1.46
C GLY A 78 -5.50 11.16 2.37
N SER A 79 -5.46 9.90 1.95
CA SER A 79 -4.88 8.79 2.67
C SER A 79 -3.79 8.09 1.86
N LEU A 80 -2.90 7.38 2.55
CA LEU A 80 -1.99 6.41 1.95
C LEU A 80 -2.51 5.00 2.19
N TYR A 81 -2.30 4.10 1.23
CA TYR A 81 -2.85 2.74 1.25
C TYR A 81 -1.76 1.68 1.04
N TRP A 82 -1.83 0.60 1.82
CA TRP A 82 -0.95 -0.57 1.72
C TRP A 82 -1.75 -1.88 1.74
N LEU A 83 -1.20 -2.89 1.07
CA LEU A 83 -1.55 -4.30 1.28
C LEU A 83 -0.82 -4.85 2.50
N THR A 84 -1.35 -5.90 3.10
CA THR A 84 -0.80 -6.53 4.33
C THR A 84 -0.41 -7.99 4.13
N GLU A 85 0.54 -8.47 4.94
CA GLU A 85 1.06 -9.86 4.93
C GLU A 85 0.19 -10.84 5.75
N CYS A 86 -1.08 -10.50 6.03
CA CYS A 86 -1.97 -11.39 6.76
C CYS A 86 -2.37 -12.63 5.94
N GLN A 87 -2.81 -13.69 6.62
CA GLN A 87 -3.33 -14.91 5.98
C GLN A 87 -4.40 -14.56 4.92
N GLU A 88 -5.32 -13.67 5.28
CA GLU A 88 -6.14 -12.92 4.32
C GLU A 88 -5.53 -11.53 4.15
N THR A 89 -5.03 -11.22 2.95
CA THR A 89 -4.48 -9.89 2.65
C THR A 89 -5.57 -8.83 2.88
N LYS A 90 -5.28 -7.89 3.77
CA LYS A 90 -6.11 -6.72 4.08
C LYS A 90 -5.57 -5.48 3.38
N VAL A 91 -6.41 -4.45 3.29
CA VAL A 91 -5.97 -3.09 2.95
C VAL A 91 -6.02 -2.21 4.18
N VAL A 92 -4.88 -1.61 4.51
CA VAL A 92 -4.76 -0.60 5.56
C VAL A 92 -4.60 0.77 4.94
N SER A 93 -5.32 1.75 5.46
CA SER A 93 -5.20 3.17 5.13
C SER A 93 -4.51 3.93 6.25
N PHE A 94 -3.81 4.99 5.90
CA PHE A 94 -3.26 6.01 6.80
C PHE A 94 -3.80 7.36 6.38
N HIS A 95 -4.71 7.92 7.17
CA HIS A 95 -5.30 9.22 6.88
C HIS A 95 -4.31 10.34 7.22
N LEU A 96 -3.89 11.13 6.23
CA LEU A 96 -2.77 12.06 6.40
C LEU A 96 -3.07 13.19 7.37
N TYR A 97 -4.32 13.66 7.44
CA TYR A 97 -4.68 14.79 8.31
C TYR A 97 -4.69 14.40 9.79
N SER A 98 -5.42 13.33 10.14
CA SER A 98 -5.53 12.85 11.52
C SER A 98 -4.37 11.97 11.94
N GLU A 99 -3.56 11.51 10.98
CA GLU A 99 -2.47 10.56 11.18
C GLU A 99 -2.92 9.28 11.89
N THR A 100 -4.04 8.73 11.43
CA THR A 100 -4.65 7.52 11.99
C THR A 100 -4.67 6.40 10.98
N PHE A 101 -4.38 5.19 11.44
CA PHE A 101 -4.52 3.98 10.67
C PHE A 101 -5.93 3.40 10.76
N GLN A 102 -6.42 2.83 9.65
CA GLN A 102 -7.67 2.08 9.60
C GLN A 102 -7.54 0.90 8.66
N VAL A 103 -8.11 -0.26 9.01
CA VAL A 103 -8.32 -1.35 8.06
C VAL A 103 -9.60 -1.07 7.28
N ILE A 104 -9.47 -0.79 5.99
CA ILE A 104 -10.62 -0.45 5.12
C ILE A 104 -11.21 -1.67 4.42
N SER A 105 -10.43 -2.74 4.29
CA SER A 105 -10.89 -4.01 3.73
C SER A 105 -10.22 -5.16 4.47
N ASN A 106 -11.03 -6.08 4.99
CA ASN A 106 -10.55 -7.27 5.69
C ASN A 106 -10.11 -8.39 4.73
N LYS A 107 -10.44 -8.27 3.44
CA LYS A 107 -10.15 -9.29 2.43
C LYS A 107 -9.92 -8.64 1.06
N ALA A 108 -8.74 -8.87 0.51
CA ALA A 108 -8.39 -8.50 -0.85
C ALA A 108 -9.19 -9.34 -1.88
N PRO A 109 -9.36 -8.87 -3.12
CA PRO A 109 -10.16 -9.56 -4.12
C PRO A 109 -9.55 -10.85 -4.65
N PHE A 110 -8.30 -11.12 -4.30
CA PHE A 110 -7.52 -12.23 -4.85
C PHE A 110 -7.20 -13.29 -3.79
N PRO A 111 -6.99 -14.55 -4.20
CA PRO A 111 -6.57 -15.61 -3.30
C PRO A 111 -5.17 -15.31 -2.72
N HIS A 112 -4.85 -15.95 -1.60
CA HIS A 112 -3.57 -15.79 -0.91
C HIS A 112 -2.38 -15.90 -1.88
N LEU A 113 -1.51 -14.89 -1.90
CA LEU A 113 -0.45 -14.75 -2.88
C LEU A 113 0.76 -15.62 -2.53
N PRO A 114 1.21 -16.52 -3.42
CA PRO A 114 2.52 -17.15 -3.29
C PRO A 114 3.68 -16.22 -3.70
N ASP A 115 3.41 -15.14 -4.46
CA ASP A 115 4.42 -14.17 -4.90
C ASP A 115 3.92 -12.72 -4.78
N HIS A 116 4.61 -11.93 -3.95
CA HIS A 116 4.32 -10.52 -3.69
C HIS A 116 4.59 -9.61 -4.90
N CYS A 117 5.30 -10.09 -5.92
CA CYS A 117 5.62 -9.35 -7.14
C CYS A 117 4.46 -9.28 -8.14
N ASN A 118 3.44 -10.12 -7.99
CA ASN A 118 2.34 -10.22 -8.96
C ASN A 118 1.15 -9.31 -8.64
N VAL A 119 1.24 -8.47 -7.61
CA VAL A 119 0.19 -7.54 -7.22
C VAL A 119 0.72 -6.12 -7.13
N THR A 120 -0.08 -5.15 -7.53
CA THR A 120 0.22 -3.73 -7.41
C THR A 120 -1.06 -2.96 -7.11
N MET A 121 -1.02 -2.07 -6.11
CA MET A 121 -2.08 -1.10 -5.89
C MET A 121 -1.94 0.09 -6.85
N CYS A 122 -3.05 0.66 -7.29
CA CYS A 122 -3.05 1.85 -8.14
C CYS A 122 -4.31 2.70 -7.92
N VAL A 123 -4.35 3.87 -8.55
CA VAL A 123 -5.58 4.67 -8.70
C VAL A 123 -5.96 4.66 -10.17
N LEU A 124 -7.17 4.20 -10.47
CA LEU A 124 -7.74 4.20 -11.81
C LEU A 124 -9.18 4.71 -11.72
N ASP A 125 -9.58 5.58 -12.64
CA ASP A 125 -10.95 6.16 -12.67
C ASP A 125 -11.40 6.75 -11.32
N ASN A 126 -10.49 7.46 -10.64
CA ASN A 126 -10.73 8.03 -9.30
C ASN A 126 -11.21 6.98 -8.27
N ARG A 127 -10.74 5.74 -8.39
CA ARG A 127 -11.00 4.63 -7.46
C ARG A 127 -9.68 4.02 -7.02
N LEU A 128 -9.66 3.54 -5.78
CA LEU A 128 -8.57 2.71 -5.29
C LEU A 128 -8.68 1.34 -5.97
N CYS A 129 -7.62 0.90 -6.64
CA CYS A 129 -7.62 -0.33 -7.40
C CYS A 129 -6.46 -1.25 -7.02
N VAL A 130 -6.63 -2.53 -7.32
CA VAL A 130 -5.55 -3.51 -7.26
C VAL A 130 -5.50 -4.26 -8.57
N SER A 131 -4.30 -4.31 -9.15
CA SER A 131 -3.99 -5.14 -10.30
C SER A 131 -3.26 -6.39 -9.82
N GLN A 132 -3.74 -7.56 -10.24
CA GLN A 132 -3.08 -8.85 -10.02
C GLN A 132 -2.76 -9.52 -11.34
N ILE A 133 -1.52 -9.98 -11.48
CA ILE A 133 -1.11 -10.88 -12.56
C ILE A 133 -1.31 -12.31 -12.08
N PHE A 134 -2.18 -13.03 -12.78
CA PHE A 134 -2.32 -14.47 -12.72
C PHE A 134 -2.11 -15.01 -14.13
N TRP A 135 -0.84 -15.23 -14.49
CA TRP A 135 -0.44 -15.53 -15.87
C TRP A 135 -1.33 -16.62 -16.50
N PRO A 136 -1.90 -16.39 -17.71
CA PRO A 136 -1.62 -15.29 -18.64
C PRO A 136 -2.42 -13.99 -18.41
N THR A 137 -3.29 -13.94 -17.41
CA THR A 137 -4.27 -12.87 -17.26
C THR A 137 -3.82 -11.83 -16.24
N GLN A 138 -4.07 -10.56 -16.52
CA GLN A 138 -3.99 -9.49 -15.52
C GLN A 138 -5.39 -8.97 -15.21
N VAL A 139 -5.82 -9.13 -13.96
CA VAL A 139 -7.15 -8.71 -13.50
C VAL A 139 -7.02 -7.45 -12.65
N ILE A 140 -7.85 -6.45 -12.94
CA ILE A 140 -7.89 -5.19 -12.22
C ILE A 140 -9.20 -5.11 -11.45
N TRP A 141 -9.10 -4.86 -10.15
CA TRP A 141 -10.22 -4.75 -9.23
C TRP A 141 -10.33 -3.31 -8.71
N SER A 142 -11.54 -2.78 -8.62
CA SER A 142 -11.83 -1.53 -7.92
C SER A 142 -12.39 -1.79 -6.53
N PHE A 143 -11.97 -0.96 -5.58
CA PHE A 143 -12.55 -0.92 -4.25
C PHE A 143 -13.75 0.03 -4.24
N ASP A 144 -14.86 -0.46 -3.71
CA ASP A 144 -16.02 0.36 -3.37
C ASP A 144 -16.00 0.65 -1.86
N SER A 145 -15.69 1.89 -1.51
CA SER A 145 -15.64 2.33 -0.11
C SER A 145 -17.00 2.35 0.59
N SER A 146 -18.10 2.37 -0.17
CA SER A 146 -19.46 2.37 0.40
C SER A 146 -19.88 0.98 0.87
N SER A 147 -19.55 -0.06 0.10
CA SER A 147 -19.85 -1.46 0.45
C SER A 147 -18.69 -2.16 1.17
N GLY A 148 -17.46 -1.64 1.06
CA GLY A 148 -16.24 -2.31 1.53
C GLY A 148 -15.85 -3.51 0.68
N CYS A 149 -16.45 -3.65 -0.51
CA CYS A 149 -16.26 -4.77 -1.41
C CYS A 149 -15.37 -4.42 -2.60
N TRP A 150 -14.89 -5.46 -3.28
CA TRP A 150 -14.13 -5.34 -4.51
C TRP A 150 -14.97 -5.82 -5.69
N THR A 151 -14.86 -5.10 -6.81
CA THR A 151 -15.49 -5.49 -8.08
C THR A 151 -14.42 -5.57 -9.16
N GLU A 152 -14.48 -6.61 -9.98
CA GLU A 152 -13.63 -6.69 -11.17
C GLU A 152 -13.99 -5.53 -12.12
N MET A 153 -13.00 -4.72 -12.48
CA MET A 153 -13.17 -3.65 -13.46
C MET A 153 -12.93 -4.16 -14.88
N CYS A 154 -11.83 -4.88 -15.06
CA CYS A 154 -11.45 -5.44 -16.35
C CYS A 154 -10.38 -6.53 -16.15
N SER A 155 -10.21 -7.29 -17.23
CA SER A 155 -9.24 -8.37 -17.34
C SER A 155 -8.53 -8.24 -18.68
N ILE A 156 -7.21 -8.44 -18.67
CA ILE A 156 -6.33 -8.30 -19.84
C ILE A 156 -5.66 -9.65 -20.09
N ASP A 157 -5.75 -10.17 -21.31
CA ASP A 157 -4.93 -11.29 -21.74
C ASP A 157 -3.56 -10.79 -22.18
N LEU A 158 -2.52 -11.18 -21.44
CA LEU A 158 -1.15 -10.76 -21.72
C LEU A 158 -0.50 -11.57 -22.86
N THR A 159 -1.16 -12.60 -23.39
CA THR A 159 -0.67 -13.37 -24.56
C THR A 159 -1.01 -12.68 -25.88
N GLU A 160 -2.15 -11.99 -25.96
CA GLU A 160 -2.56 -11.25 -27.16
C GLU A 160 -1.73 -9.98 -27.39
N THR A 161 -1.09 -9.44 -26.35
CA THR A 161 -0.19 -8.29 -26.46
C THR A 161 1.18 -8.61 -27.08
N VAL A 162 1.42 -9.85 -27.50
CA VAL A 162 2.69 -10.30 -28.11
C VAL A 162 2.53 -10.58 -29.61
N SER A 163 1.96 -9.65 -30.36
CA SER A 163 2.12 -9.62 -31.82
C SER A 163 2.95 -8.41 -32.22
N TRP A 164 4.26 -8.64 -32.45
CA TRP A 164 5.18 -7.68 -33.08
C TRP A 164 5.02 -7.71 -34.59
#